data_AF-A0AAQ0J1H3-F1
#
_entry.id   AF-A0AAQ0J1H3-F1
#
_cell.length_a   1.000
_cell.length_b   1.000
_cell.length_c   1.000
_cell.angle_alpha   90.00
_cell.angle_beta   90.00
_cell.angle_gamma   90.00
#
_symmetry.space_group_name_H-M   'P 1'
#
loop_
_entity.id
_entity.type
_entity.pdbx_description
1 polymer ?
#
loop_
_entity_poly.entity_id
_entity_poly.type
_entity_poly.pdbx_seq_one_letter_code
_entity_poly.pdbx_strand_id
1 'polypeptide(L)'
;MKLEIANRYKTDFLILLEEEYGYRCWFWFPDMHLVELESWWRNLESVDPYFMTPEPLPGDLYKVETEDEFYLFCELESSSKYHFAHIHCDDDSVLVQPDKTKIFHKGYES
;
A
#
# COMPACT_ATOMS: atom_id res chain seq x y z
N MET A 1 18.99 1.56 3.47
CA MET A 1 17.91 0.56 3.47
C MET A 1 17.88 -0.22 4.78
N LYS A 2 16.75 -0.16 5.49
CA LYS A 2 16.45 -0.98 6.68
C LYS A 2 16.63 -2.48 6.41
N LEU A 3 17.21 -3.22 7.35
CA LEU A 3 17.44 -4.67 7.21
C LEU A 3 16.11 -5.42 7.08
N GLU A 4 15.08 -4.88 7.71
CA GLU A 4 13.70 -5.35 7.69
C GLU A 4 13.11 -5.30 6.27
N ILE A 5 13.52 -4.33 5.44
CA ILE A 5 13.05 -4.25 4.04
C ILE A 5 13.89 -5.16 3.15
N ALA A 6 15.22 -5.13 3.30
CA ALA A 6 16.22 -5.62 2.34
C ALA A 6 15.99 -7.04 1.77
N ASN A 7 15.33 -7.91 2.54
CA ASN A 7 15.00 -9.27 2.10
C ASN A 7 13.49 -9.55 2.06
N ARG A 8 12.67 -8.89 2.89
CA ARG A 8 11.23 -9.17 2.97
C ARG A 8 10.50 -8.91 1.67
N TYR A 9 10.84 -7.86 0.92
CA TYR A 9 10.17 -7.58 -0.36
C TYR A 9 10.34 -8.69 -1.41
N LYS A 10 11.32 -9.59 -1.23
CA LYS A 10 11.59 -10.71 -2.16
C LYS A 10 10.82 -11.98 -1.80
N THR A 11 10.34 -12.10 -0.56
CA THR A 11 9.74 -13.33 -0.02
C THR A 11 8.31 -13.12 0.43
N ASP A 12 8.03 -11.97 1.01
CA ASP A 12 6.77 -11.65 1.66
C ASP A 12 5.84 -10.95 0.68
N PHE A 13 4.55 -10.99 0.99
CA PHE A 13 3.55 -10.24 0.23
C PHE A 13 3.68 -8.75 0.53
N LEU A 14 4.10 -7.98 -0.47
CA LEU A 14 4.34 -6.54 -0.38
C LEU A 14 3.32 -5.75 -1.19
N ILE A 15 2.85 -4.66 -0.59
CA ILE A 15 2.12 -3.58 -1.23
C ILE A 15 2.96 -2.31 -1.13
N LEU A 16 3.14 -1.65 -2.27
CA LEU A 16 3.73 -0.32 -2.34
C LEU A 16 2.62 0.69 -2.03
N LEU A 17 2.74 1.40 -0.92
CA LEU A 17 1.70 2.33 -0.47
C LEU A 17 2.18 3.78 -0.62
N GLU A 18 1.39 4.59 -1.31
CA GLU A 18 1.51 6.04 -1.36
C GLU A 18 0.45 6.69 -0.44
N GLU A 19 0.91 7.57 0.44
CA GLU A 19 0.10 8.40 1.33
C GLU A 19 0.19 9.85 0.85
N GLU A 20 -0.90 10.38 0.31
CA GLU A 20 -0.91 11.70 -0.34
C GLU A 20 -0.72 12.84 0.68
N TYR A 21 -1.35 12.77 1.85
CA TYR A 21 -1.32 13.84 2.87
C TYR A 21 -0.09 13.82 3.80
N GLY A 22 0.90 13.00 3.46
CA GLY A 22 2.25 13.07 4.02
C GLY A 22 3.34 13.20 2.97
N TYR A 23 2.98 13.04 1.68
CA TYR A 23 3.91 12.79 0.58
C TYR A 23 4.89 11.66 0.92
N ARG A 24 4.37 10.56 1.46
CA ARG A 24 5.18 9.44 1.98
C ARG A 24 4.90 8.18 1.21
N CYS A 25 5.96 7.43 0.98
CA CYS A 25 5.90 6.09 0.48
C CYS A 25 6.16 5.10 1.61
N TRP A 26 5.54 3.94 1.52
CA TRP A 26 5.61 2.88 2.52
C TRP A 26 5.75 1.52 1.86
N PHE A 27 6.56 0.67 2.48
CA PHE A 27 6.51 -0.77 2.23
C PHE A 27 5.54 -1.39 3.23
N TRP A 28 4.38 -1.79 2.73
CA TRP A 28 3.33 -2.40 3.54
C TRP A 28 3.32 -3.92 3.35
N PHE A 29 3.50 -4.66 4.44
CA PHE A 29 3.47 -6.12 4.48
C PHE A 29 2.22 -6.56 5.26
N PRO A 30 1.09 -6.83 4.59
CA PRO A 30 -0.14 -7.19 5.27
C PRO A 30 -0.02 -8.53 6.00
N ASP A 31 -0.63 -8.63 7.18
CA ASP A 31 -0.80 -9.91 7.89
C ASP A 31 -2.03 -10.67 7.36
N MET A 32 -2.13 -10.77 6.04
CA MET A 32 -3.20 -11.49 5.33
C MET A 32 -2.77 -11.84 3.91
N HIS A 33 -3.43 -12.83 3.30
CA HIS A 33 -3.17 -13.20 1.92
C HIS A 33 -3.94 -12.31 0.93
N LEU A 34 -3.54 -12.35 -0.35
CA LEU A 34 -4.09 -11.49 -1.40
C LEU A 34 -5.63 -11.48 -1.46
N VAL A 35 -6.27 -12.66 -1.42
CA VAL A 35 -7.74 -12.76 -1.49
C VAL A 35 -8.42 -12.10 -0.29
N GLU A 36 -7.81 -12.21 0.89
CA GLU A 36 -8.30 -11.59 2.12
C GLU A 36 -8.11 -10.08 2.09
N LEU A 37 -6.96 -9.60 1.59
CA LEU A 37 -6.69 -8.18 1.38
C LEU A 37 -7.72 -7.55 0.43
N GLU A 38 -7.93 -8.14 -0.73
CA GLU A 38 -8.88 -7.61 -1.71
C GLU A 38 -10.30 -7.58 -1.13
N SER A 39 -10.68 -8.62 -0.38
CA SER A 39 -11.96 -8.66 0.30
C SER A 39 -12.07 -7.58 1.39
N TRP A 40 -11.03 -7.43 2.20
CA TRP A 40 -10.96 -6.42 3.25
C TRP A 40 -11.07 -5.01 2.67
N TRP A 41 -10.26 -4.69 1.64
CA TRP A 41 -10.26 -3.39 0.98
C TRP A 41 -11.62 -3.07 0.38
N ARG A 42 -12.22 -3.99 -0.38
CA ARG A 42 -13.55 -3.81 -0.99
C ARG A 42 -14.64 -3.50 0.03
N ASN A 43 -14.52 -4.01 1.25
CA ASN A 43 -15.51 -3.85 2.31
C ASN A 43 -15.27 -2.64 3.22
N LEU A 44 -14.21 -1.86 3.01
CA LEU A 44 -14.01 -0.62 3.75
C LEU A 44 -15.14 0.37 3.43
N GLU A 45 -15.91 0.71 4.46
CA GLU A 45 -16.95 1.76 4.38
C GLU A 45 -16.31 3.14 4.22
N SER A 46 -15.07 3.33 4.68
CA SER A 46 -14.25 4.52 4.50
C SER A 46 -12.78 4.21 4.76
N VAL A 47 -11.88 4.97 4.16
CA VAL A 47 -10.43 5.00 4.43
C VAL A 47 -10.03 6.08 5.44
N ASP A 48 -10.98 6.88 5.94
CA ASP A 48 -10.75 7.93 6.94
C ASP A 48 -9.83 7.53 8.11
N PRO A 49 -9.91 6.29 8.67
CA PRO A 49 -9.01 5.86 9.74
C PRO A 49 -7.52 5.83 9.35
N TYR A 50 -7.23 5.75 8.07
CA TYR A 50 -5.88 5.65 7.51
C TYR A 50 -5.41 6.95 6.86
N PHE A 51 -6.31 7.94 6.71
CA PHE A 51 -6.07 9.19 5.99
C PHE A 51 -4.86 9.99 6.52
N MET A 52 -4.77 10.15 7.84
CA MET A 52 -3.69 10.93 8.47
C MET A 52 -2.45 10.09 8.78
N THR A 53 -2.64 8.79 8.98
CA THR A 53 -1.66 7.85 9.53
C THR A 53 -2.02 6.46 9.01
N PRO A 54 -1.19 5.84 8.15
CA PRO A 54 -1.46 4.49 7.65
C PRO A 54 -1.12 3.40 8.67
N GLU A 55 -0.55 3.71 9.84
CA GLU A 55 -0.18 2.76 10.88
C GLU A 55 -1.29 1.81 11.38
N PRO A 56 -2.59 2.16 11.37
CA PRO A 56 -3.66 1.22 11.71
C PRO A 56 -3.91 0.16 10.63
N LEU A 57 -3.25 0.24 9.47
CA LEU A 57 -3.33 -0.80 8.45
C LEU A 57 -2.82 -2.14 9.02
N PRO A 58 -3.44 -3.26 8.63
CA PRO A 58 -3.09 -4.57 9.17
C PRO A 58 -1.70 -5.01 8.70
N GLY A 59 -0.89 -5.54 9.61
CA GLY A 59 0.47 -6.01 9.33
C GLY A 59 1.55 -4.98 9.62
N ASP A 60 2.69 -5.10 8.95
CA ASP A 60 3.84 -4.25 9.17
C ASP A 60 3.91 -3.12 8.15
N LEU A 61 4.22 -1.90 8.61
CA LEU A 61 4.48 -0.75 7.77
C LEU A 61 5.89 -0.21 7.99
N TYR A 62 6.62 -0.06 6.90
CA TYR A 62 7.93 0.58 6.90
C TYR A 62 7.91 1.82 6.03
N LYS A 63 8.00 2.97 6.68
CA LYS A 63 8.17 4.26 6.00
C LYS A 63 9.48 4.27 5.21
N VAL A 64 9.41 4.75 3.98
CA VAL A 64 10.58 5.14 3.17
C VAL A 64 11.20 6.39 3.79
N GLU A 65 12.45 6.30 4.22
CA GLU A 65 13.16 7.39 4.90
C GLU A 65 14.44 7.82 4.19
N THR A 66 14.98 6.98 3.33
CA THR A 66 16.26 7.21 2.63
C THR A 66 16.09 7.25 1.12
N GLU A 67 17.01 7.94 0.42
CA GLU A 67 17.00 7.98 -1.05
C GLU A 67 17.08 6.57 -1.66
N ASP A 68 17.93 5.70 -1.12
CA ASP A 68 18.05 4.30 -1.59
C ASP A 68 16.73 3.54 -1.49
N GLU A 69 15.97 3.75 -0.41
CA GLU A 69 14.64 3.12 -0.24
C GLU A 69 13.62 3.69 -1.20
N PHE A 70 13.70 4.99 -1.49
CA PHE A 70 12.84 5.63 -2.49
C PHE A 70 13.15 5.13 -3.90
N TYR A 71 14.43 5.02 -4.27
CA TYR A 71 14.83 4.43 -5.56
C TYR A 71 14.34 2.99 -5.68
N LEU A 72 14.46 2.19 -4.62
CA LEU A 72 13.91 0.85 -4.60
C LEU A 72 12.38 0.87 -4.78
N PHE A 73 11.66 1.74 -4.06
CA PHE A 73 10.22 1.88 -4.20
C PHE A 73 9.82 2.14 -5.66
N CYS A 74 10.44 3.13 -6.31
CA CYS A 74 10.19 3.45 -7.72
C CYS A 74 10.55 2.30 -8.68
N GLU A 75 11.65 1.57 -8.41
CA GLU A 75 12.03 0.40 -9.20
C GLU A 75 10.97 -0.71 -9.12
N LEU A 76 10.52 -1.02 -7.90
CA LEU A 76 9.50 -2.05 -7.67
C LEU A 76 8.15 -1.65 -8.29
N GLU A 77 7.75 -0.39 -8.15
CA GLU A 77 6.54 0.15 -8.75
C GLU A 77 6.58 0.04 -10.28
N SER A 78 7.68 0.50 -10.88
CA SER A 78 7.90 0.46 -12.34
C SER A 78 7.90 -0.97 -12.89
N SER A 79 8.30 -1.96 -12.08
CA SER A 79 8.30 -3.36 -12.50
C SER A 79 6.89 -3.92 -12.78
N SER A 80 5.83 -3.29 -12.26
CA SER A 80 4.44 -3.74 -12.35
C SER A 80 4.24 -5.20 -11.90
N LYS A 81 5.06 -5.69 -10.96
CA LYS A 81 4.96 -7.03 -10.36
C LYS A 81 4.29 -7.00 -8.98
N TYR A 82 4.21 -5.84 -8.36
CA TYR A 82 3.71 -5.65 -7.01
C TYR A 82 2.35 -4.98 -7.03
N HIS A 83 1.60 -5.20 -5.95
CA HIS A 83 0.39 -4.43 -5.71
C HIS A 83 0.78 -3.02 -5.26
N PHE A 84 -0.08 -2.07 -5.57
CA PHE A 84 0.09 -0.67 -5.20
C PHE A 84 -1.18 -0.18 -4.51
N ALA A 85 -1.06 0.63 -3.48
CA ALA A 85 -2.18 1.29 -2.84
C ALA A 85 -1.91 2.80 -2.81
N HIS A 86 -2.96 3.57 -3.10
CA HIS A 86 -2.99 5.01 -2.87
C HIS A 86 -4.03 5.26 -1.78
N ILE A 87 -3.63 5.95 -0.71
CA ILE A 87 -4.53 6.38 0.37
C ILE A 87 -4.52 7.90 0.46
N HIS A 88 -5.70 8.46 0.26
CA HIS A 88 -6.07 9.85 0.47
C HIS A 88 -7.53 9.84 0.96
N CYS A 89 -8.43 10.64 0.39
CA CYS A 89 -9.85 10.61 0.71
C CYS A 89 -10.57 9.37 0.13
N ASP A 90 -11.80 9.13 0.55
CA ASP A 90 -12.63 8.03 0.04
C ASP A 90 -12.74 8.04 -1.50
N ASP A 91 -12.94 9.20 -2.12
CA ASP A 91 -13.07 9.36 -3.57
C ASP A 91 -11.72 9.35 -4.33
N ASP A 92 -10.62 9.16 -3.61
CA ASP A 92 -9.26 9.18 -4.13
C ASP A 92 -8.38 8.12 -3.47
N SER A 93 -8.97 6.99 -3.06
CA SER A 93 -8.23 5.86 -2.51
C SER A 93 -8.47 4.59 -3.33
N VAL A 94 -7.38 3.90 -3.68
CA VAL A 94 -7.45 2.76 -4.59
C VAL A 94 -6.38 1.72 -4.30
N LEU A 95 -6.76 0.45 -4.39
CA LEU A 95 -5.84 -0.67 -4.48
C LEU A 95 -5.69 -1.07 -5.95
N VAL A 96 -4.46 -1.24 -6.42
CA VAL A 96 -4.11 -1.53 -7.80
C VAL A 96 -3.34 -2.85 -7.87
N GLN A 97 -3.84 -3.76 -8.69
CA GLN A 97 -3.20 -5.05 -8.95
C GLN A 97 -2.02 -4.90 -9.94
N PRO A 98 -1.10 -5.87 -10.02
CA PRO A 98 0.02 -5.87 -10.97
C PRO A 98 -0.40 -5.69 -12.44
N ASP A 99 -1.58 -6.21 -12.81
CA ASP A 99 -2.17 -6.09 -14.14
C ASP A 99 -2.87 -4.73 -14.39
N LYS A 100 -2.74 -3.79 -13.45
CA LYS A 100 -3.36 -2.45 -13.43
C LYS A 100 -4.87 -2.45 -13.20
N THR A 101 -5.47 -3.57 -12.84
CA THR A 101 -6.86 -3.59 -12.37
C THR A 101 -6.98 -2.79 -11.08
N LYS A 102 -7.94 -1.86 -11.04
CA LYS A 102 -8.25 -1.04 -9.87
C LYS A 102 -9.35 -1.71 -9.04
N ILE A 103 -9.16 -1.69 -7.72
CA ILE A 103 -10.11 -2.16 -6.72
C ILE A 103 -10.46 -0.96 -5.85
N PHE A 104 -11.70 -0.52 -5.98
CA PHE A 104 -12.27 0.53 -5.15
C PHE A 104 -12.94 -0.09 -3.92
N HIS A 105 -12.85 0.62 -2.80
CA HIS A 105 -13.59 0.25 -1.60
C HIS A 105 -15.05 0.71 -1.68
N LYS A 106 -15.89 0.19 -0.80
CA LYS A 106 -17.33 0.46 -0.81
C LYS A 106 -17.66 1.95 -0.63
N GLY A 107 -16.89 2.65 0.20
CA GLY A 107 -17.04 4.09 0.44
C GLY A 107 -16.67 5.01 -0.74
N TYR A 108 -16.02 4.50 -1.79
CA TYR A 108 -15.40 5.33 -2.83
C TYR A 108 -16.36 6.27 -3.59
N GLU A 109 -17.61 5.84 -3.81
CA GLU A 109 -18.63 6.63 -4.52
C GLU A 109 -19.75 7.16 -3.59
N SER A 110 -19.56 7.07 -2.27
CA SER A 110 -20.61 7.37 -1.27
C SER A 110 -20.80 8.85 -0.98
#